data_AF-W9NG61-F1
#
_entry.id   AF-W9NG61-F1
#
_cell.length_a   1.000
_cell.length_b   1.000
_cell.length_c   1.000
_cell.angle_alpha   90.00
_cell.angle_beta   90.00
_cell.angle_gamma   90.00
#
_symmetry.space_group_name_H-M   'P 1'
#
loop_
_entity.id
_entity.type
_entity.pdbx_description
1 polymer ?
#
loop_
_entity_poly.entity_id
_entity_poly.type
_entity_poly.pdbx_seq_one_letter_code
_entity_poly.pdbx_strand_id
1 'polypeptide(L)'
;MYTKERTIAMRQELKLHYFSQQQSLNDSNQELIEEEKLQGYQELCHEVRIPPSDSIAECKKHLKITLVNIVDLIDARRTHKVVKVWHDFEAFRKYTLQDEHRISMDEAKKDGGYLASLLQRLRRPKSRRRKAGKRDDRGPEVISGRINKKRSQ
;
A
#
# COMPACT_ATOMS: atom_id res chain seq x y z
N MET A 1 -14.77 9.66 20.67
CA MET A 1 -14.05 9.18 19.47
C MET A 1 -12.76 9.95 19.32
N TYR A 2 -11.65 9.39 19.79
CA TYR A 2 -10.33 10.03 19.87
C TYR A 2 -9.52 9.99 18.54
N THR A 3 -10.07 9.36 17.50
CA THR A 3 -9.34 9.04 16.26
C THR A 3 -9.03 10.26 15.38
N LYS A 4 -9.86 11.32 15.41
CA LYS A 4 -9.64 12.52 14.60
C LYS A 4 -8.45 13.33 15.08
N GLU A 5 -8.48 13.80 16.33
CA GLU A 5 -7.40 14.58 16.95
C GLU A 5 -6.08 13.83 16.90
N ARG A 6 -6.09 12.53 17.22
CA ARG A 6 -4.91 11.69 17.10
C ARG A 6 -4.36 11.64 15.67
N THR A 7 -5.22 11.51 14.65
CA THR A 7 -4.79 11.51 13.25
C THR A 7 -4.22 12.86 12.83
N ILE A 8 -4.82 13.96 13.33
CA ILE A 8 -4.32 15.31 13.08
C ILE A 8 -2.91 15.46 13.67
N ALA A 9 -2.70 15.03 14.91
CA ALA A 9 -1.39 15.06 15.56
C ALA A 9 -0.35 14.20 14.81
N MET A 10 -0.69 12.96 14.46
CA MET A 10 0.20 12.08 13.68
C MET A 10 0.58 12.67 12.32
N ARG A 11 -0.38 13.35 11.65
CA ARG A 11 -0.13 14.01 10.37
C ARG A 11 0.85 15.17 10.53
N GLN A 12 0.64 16.02 11.54
CA GLN A 12 1.52 17.16 11.82
C GLN A 12 2.94 16.69 12.15
N GLU A 13 3.05 15.63 12.94
CA GLU A 13 4.33 15.03 13.30
C GLU A 13 5.06 14.44 12.08
N LEU A 14 4.36 13.68 11.22
CA LEU A 14 4.94 13.18 9.97
C LEU A 14 5.43 14.33 9.09
N LYS A 15 4.61 15.39 8.95
CA LYS A 15 4.96 16.58 8.17
C LYS A 15 6.20 17.26 8.72
N LEU A 16 6.28 17.43 10.04
CA LEU A 16 7.43 18.06 10.70
C LEU A 16 8.71 17.24 10.53
N HIS A 17 8.66 15.92 10.67
CA HIS A 17 9.88 15.11 10.64
C HIS A 17 10.42 14.81 9.24
N TYR A 18 9.54 14.58 8.27
CA TYR A 18 9.96 14.13 6.94
C TYR A 18 9.80 15.19 5.86
N PHE A 19 8.92 16.18 6.06
CA PHE A 19 8.56 17.14 5.02
C PHE A 19 8.83 18.60 5.42
N SER A 20 9.54 18.84 6.53
CA SER A 20 9.84 20.19 7.02
C SER A 20 11.34 20.44 7.24
N GLN A 21 12.21 19.53 6.81
CA GLN A 21 13.64 19.61 7.15
C GLN A 21 14.40 20.79 6.48
N GLN A 22 13.78 21.55 5.56
CA GLN A 22 14.40 22.76 5.02
C GLN A 22 13.43 23.95 4.97
N GLN A 23 12.96 24.40 6.14
CA GLN A 23 12.55 25.80 6.23
C GLN A 23 13.77 26.71 6.16
N SER A 24 14.29 26.95 4.94
CA SER A 24 15.05 28.19 4.72
C SER A 24 14.04 29.33 4.80
N LEU A 25 14.12 30.10 5.89
CA LEU A 25 13.65 31.48 6.07
C LEU A 25 12.96 32.06 4.82
N ASN A 26 11.67 31.81 4.60
CA ASN A 26 10.75 32.62 3.81
C ASN A 26 9.33 32.03 3.88
N ASP A 27 8.47 32.78 4.58
CA ASP A 27 7.01 32.84 4.45
C ASP A 27 6.13 31.62 4.79
N SER A 28 5.13 31.86 5.62
CA SER A 28 4.32 30.86 6.34
C SER A 28 3.24 30.19 5.48
N ASN A 29 3.39 30.19 4.15
CA ASN A 29 2.42 29.64 3.19
C ASN A 29 3.08 28.91 1.99
N GLN A 30 4.36 28.55 2.07
CA GLN A 30 5.04 27.92 0.94
C GLN A 30 4.67 26.44 0.78
N GLU A 31 4.10 26.10 -0.36
CA GLU A 31 4.00 24.72 -0.83
C GLU A 31 5.43 24.15 -1.00
N LEU A 32 5.73 23.02 -0.36
CA LEU A 32 7.04 22.36 -0.49
C LEU A 32 7.39 22.16 -1.96
N ILE A 33 8.62 22.50 -2.31
CA ILE A 33 9.14 22.25 -3.66
C ILE A 33 9.25 20.74 -3.88
N GLU A 34 9.23 20.32 -5.15
CA GLU A 34 9.16 18.90 -5.50
C GLU A 34 10.36 18.10 -4.95
N GLU A 35 11.53 18.73 -4.87
CA GLU A 35 12.75 18.14 -4.30
C GLU A 35 12.61 17.83 -2.81
N GLU A 36 12.07 18.75 -2.01
CA GLU A 36 11.82 18.53 -0.58
C GLU A 36 10.78 17.44 -0.35
N LYS A 37 9.73 17.41 -1.20
CA LYS A 37 8.73 16.34 -1.17
C LYS A 37 9.40 14.99 -1.47
N LEU A 38 10.26 14.93 -2.48
CA LEU A 38 11.02 13.72 -2.83
C LEU A 38 11.89 13.25 -1.67
N GLN A 39 12.70 14.14 -1.11
CA GLN A 39 13.56 13.84 0.04
C GLN A 39 12.77 13.23 1.19
N GLY A 40 11.63 13.83 1.55
CA GLY A 40 10.76 13.30 2.61
C GLY A 40 10.21 11.90 2.31
N TYR A 41 9.87 11.61 1.05
CA TYR A 41 9.46 10.27 0.66
C TYR A 41 10.60 9.26 0.65
N GLN A 42 11.83 9.68 0.31
CA GLN A 42 13.01 8.82 0.38
C GLN A 42 13.36 8.47 1.83
N GLU A 43 13.29 9.44 2.75
CA GLU A 43 13.48 9.19 4.19
C GLU A 43 12.43 8.24 4.75
N LEU A 44 11.16 8.38 4.34
CA LEU A 44 10.11 7.43 4.71
C LEU A 44 10.39 6.02 4.19
N CYS A 45 10.93 5.90 2.97
CA CYS A 45 11.37 4.63 2.41
C CYS A 45 12.46 3.99 3.29
N HIS A 46 13.47 4.79 3.69
CA HIS A 46 14.52 4.32 4.59
C HIS A 46 13.98 3.85 5.96
N GLU A 47 13.07 4.60 6.56
CA GLU A 47 12.48 4.26 7.86
C GLU A 47 11.77 2.90 7.81
N VAL A 48 11.03 2.63 6.73
CA VAL A 48 10.36 1.33 6.51
C VAL A 48 11.23 0.27 5.83
N ARG A 49 12.53 0.55 5.69
CA ARG A 49 13.56 -0.37 5.14
C ARG A 49 13.29 -0.84 3.72
N ILE A 50 12.74 0.03 2.89
CA ILE A 50 12.64 -0.17 1.44
C ILE A 50 13.64 0.74 0.73
N PRO A 51 14.17 0.33 -0.43
CA PRO A 51 15.07 1.18 -1.19
C PRO A 51 14.31 2.45 -1.64
N PRO A 52 14.88 3.65 -1.41
CA PRO A 52 14.33 4.89 -1.95
C PRO A 52 14.45 4.88 -3.49
N SER A 53 13.58 5.65 -4.14
CA SER A 53 13.62 5.92 -5.58
C SER A 53 13.86 7.40 -5.83
N ASP A 54 14.32 7.75 -7.03
CA ASP A 54 14.50 9.15 -7.46
C ASP A 54 13.18 9.82 -7.89
N SER A 55 12.05 9.12 -7.75
CA SER A 55 10.72 9.63 -8.08
C SER A 55 9.76 9.52 -6.91
N ILE A 56 9.00 10.60 -6.66
CA ILE A 56 7.93 10.64 -5.66
C ILE A 56 6.89 9.54 -5.96
N ALA A 57 6.56 9.34 -7.23
CA ALA A 57 5.55 8.37 -7.63
C ALA A 57 5.96 6.93 -7.28
N GLU A 58 7.23 6.61 -7.48
CA GLU A 58 7.79 5.30 -7.13
C GLU A 58 7.88 5.09 -5.63
N CYS A 59 8.38 6.09 -4.88
CA CYS A 59 8.41 6.02 -3.42
C CYS A 59 7.01 5.81 -2.84
N LYS A 60 6.01 6.58 -3.29
CA LYS A 60 4.61 6.41 -2.90
C LYS A 60 4.08 5.01 -3.23
N LYS A 61 4.46 4.45 -4.39
CA LYS A 61 4.06 3.11 -4.80
C LYS A 61 4.67 2.05 -3.88
N HIS A 62 5.95 2.13 -3.57
CA HIS A 62 6.60 1.19 -2.66
C HIS A 62 6.02 1.28 -1.25
N LEU A 63 5.87 2.49 -0.70
CA LEU A 63 5.23 2.73 0.60
C LEU A 63 3.81 2.15 0.67
N LYS A 64 3.05 2.23 -0.42
CA LYS A 64 1.70 1.68 -0.50
C LYS A 64 1.64 0.16 -0.60
N ILE A 65 2.69 -0.49 -1.08
CA ILE A 65 2.78 -1.96 -1.12
C ILE A 65 3.25 -2.49 0.25
N THR A 66 4.07 -1.72 0.96
CA THR A 66 4.58 -2.06 2.28
C THR A 66 3.46 -2.04 3.33
N LEU A 67 3.27 -3.16 4.03
CA LEU A 67 2.27 -3.30 5.07
C LEU A 67 2.80 -2.74 6.40
N VAL A 68 2.73 -1.43 6.57
CA VAL A 68 3.10 -0.72 7.80
C VAL A 68 1.88 -0.01 8.37
N ASN A 69 1.72 -0.06 9.69
CA ASN A 69 0.70 0.72 10.37
C ASN A 69 1.24 2.12 10.65
N ILE A 70 0.45 3.15 10.36
CA ILE A 70 0.85 4.55 10.54
C ILE A 70 1.12 4.89 12.01
N VAL A 71 0.37 4.30 12.95
CA VAL A 71 0.63 4.46 14.39
C VAL A 71 2.00 3.88 14.72
N ASP A 72 2.27 2.63 14.31
CA ASP A 72 3.56 1.97 14.56
C ASP A 72 4.73 2.77 13.98
N LEU A 73 4.55 3.40 12.81
CA LEU A 73 5.57 4.25 12.18
C LEU A 73 5.89 5.48 13.02
N ILE A 74 4.86 6.17 13.51
CA ILE A 74 5.05 7.37 14.35
C ILE A 74 5.64 6.97 15.71
N ASP A 75 5.16 5.89 16.32
CA ASP A 75 5.66 5.44 17.62
C ASP A 75 7.10 4.92 17.52
N ALA A 76 7.47 4.24 16.43
CA ALA A 76 8.84 3.87 16.13
C ALA A 76 9.75 5.11 16.06
N ARG A 77 9.29 6.17 15.38
CA ARG A 77 10.04 7.43 15.31
C ARG A 77 10.21 8.09 16.68
N ARG A 78 9.15 8.19 17.48
CA ARG A 78 9.18 8.78 18.84
C ARG A 78 10.08 8.02 19.80
N THR A 79 10.13 6.69 19.65
CA THR A 79 10.89 5.82 20.55
C THR A 79 12.27 5.44 20.01
N HIS A 80 12.66 5.98 18.84
CA HIS A 80 13.87 5.61 18.10
C HIS A 80 14.01 4.09 17.91
N LYS A 81 12.86 3.42 17.71
CA LYS A 81 12.79 1.98 17.47
C LYS A 81 12.60 1.69 16.00
N VAL A 82 12.87 0.45 15.65
CA VAL A 82 12.61 -0.08 14.33
C VAL A 82 11.10 -0.21 14.09
N VAL A 83 10.61 0.32 12.98
CA VAL A 83 9.22 0.16 12.57
C VAL A 83 8.88 -1.30 12.22
N LYS A 84 7.68 -1.72 12.63
CA LYS A 84 7.16 -3.04 12.33
C LYS A 84 6.62 -3.11 10.90
N VAL A 85 7.33 -3.81 10.03
CA VAL A 85 6.89 -4.15 8.68
C VAL A 85 6.24 -5.53 8.68
N TRP A 86 5.00 -5.61 8.18
CA TRP A 86 4.23 -6.84 8.15
C TRP A 86 4.40 -7.57 6.81
N HIS A 87 4.41 -8.91 6.87
CA HIS A 87 4.51 -9.77 5.67
C HIS A 87 3.19 -10.50 5.37
N ASP A 88 2.30 -10.60 6.38
CA ASP A 88 0.97 -11.17 6.25
C ASP A 88 -0.11 -10.09 6.32
N PHE A 89 -0.85 -9.94 5.23
CA PHE A 89 -1.94 -8.99 5.11
C PHE A 89 -3.10 -9.28 6.09
N GLU A 90 -3.38 -10.55 6.37
CA GLU A 90 -4.49 -10.91 7.26
C GLU A 90 -4.18 -10.57 8.72
N ALA A 91 -2.97 -10.88 9.17
CA ALA A 91 -2.48 -10.45 10.48
C ALA A 91 -2.41 -8.92 10.59
N PHE A 92 -1.87 -8.24 9.56
CA PHE A 92 -1.81 -6.77 9.50
C PHE A 92 -3.20 -6.13 9.57
N ARG A 93 -4.17 -6.69 8.85
CA ARG A 93 -5.57 -6.24 8.87
C ARG A 93 -6.20 -6.43 10.23
N LYS A 94 -6.04 -7.60 10.86
CA LYS A 94 -6.59 -7.88 12.19
C LYS A 94 -6.03 -6.90 13.23
N TYR A 95 -4.72 -6.62 13.16
CA TYR A 95 -4.04 -5.67 14.03
C TYR A 95 -4.51 -4.22 13.81
N THR A 96 -4.48 -3.74 12.57
CA THR A 96 -4.84 -2.35 12.22
C THR A 96 -6.31 -2.04 12.47
N LEU A 97 -7.17 -3.06 12.47
CA LEU A 97 -8.59 -2.91 12.80
C LEU A 97 -8.87 -2.89 14.31
N GLN A 98 -7.88 -2.92 15.20
CA GLN A 98 -8.09 -2.64 16.62
C GLN A 98 -8.22 -1.13 16.84
N ASP A 99 -9.06 -0.69 17.79
CA ASP A 99 -9.38 0.74 17.96
C ASP A 99 -8.16 1.62 18.27
N GLU A 100 -7.14 1.05 18.91
CA GLU A 100 -5.88 1.71 19.22
C GLU A 100 -4.93 1.84 18.01
N HIS A 101 -5.18 1.13 16.92
CA HIS A 101 -4.32 1.13 15.73
C HIS A 101 -5.00 1.74 14.49
N ARG A 102 -6.20 2.31 14.68
CA ARG A 102 -7.00 2.94 13.63
C ARG A 102 -6.73 4.44 13.52
N ILE A 103 -6.79 4.93 12.29
CA ILE A 103 -6.71 6.36 11.97
C ILE A 103 -7.93 6.80 11.15
N SER A 104 -8.24 8.09 11.19
CA SER A 104 -9.30 8.69 10.37
C SER A 104 -8.83 8.86 8.92
N MET A 105 -9.45 8.15 7.99
CA MET A 105 -9.12 8.26 6.56
C MET A 105 -9.31 9.68 6.01
N ASP A 106 -10.34 10.39 6.49
CA ASP A 106 -10.66 11.74 6.01
C ASP A 106 -9.59 12.74 6.47
N GLU A 107 -9.09 12.60 7.70
CA GLU A 107 -8.01 13.46 8.20
C GLU A 107 -6.66 13.11 7.56
N ALA A 108 -6.39 11.82 7.32
CA ALA A 108 -5.15 11.36 6.70
C ALA A 108 -4.95 11.85 5.25
N LYS A 109 -6.03 12.20 4.55
CA LYS A 109 -5.99 12.72 3.17
C LYS A 109 -5.83 14.23 3.06
N LYS A 110 -6.01 14.98 4.14
CA LYS A 110 -5.88 16.44 4.15
C LYS A 110 -4.41 16.88 4.12
N ASP A 111 -4.16 18.15 3.81
CA ASP A 111 -2.84 18.80 3.85
C ASP A 111 -1.81 18.03 3.00
N GLY A 112 -2.01 18.01 1.68
CA GLY A 112 -1.09 17.33 0.73
C GLY A 112 -1.16 15.80 0.71
N GLY A 113 -1.91 15.18 1.63
CA GLY A 113 -2.13 13.73 1.65
C GLY A 113 -0.87 12.94 1.98
N TYR A 114 0.03 13.49 2.82
CA TYR A 114 1.29 12.83 3.21
C TYR A 114 1.05 11.43 3.82
N LEU A 115 0.05 11.31 4.69
CA LEU A 115 -0.36 10.02 5.26
C LEU A 115 -1.11 9.12 4.26
N ALA A 116 -1.67 9.68 3.18
CA ALA A 116 -2.49 8.92 2.24
C ALA A 116 -1.66 7.89 1.45
N SER A 117 -0.37 8.14 1.26
CA SER A 117 0.58 7.22 0.63
C SER A 117 0.80 5.94 1.45
N LEU A 118 0.59 6.02 2.77
CA LEU A 118 0.74 4.92 3.73
C LEU A 118 -0.60 4.20 4.02
N LEU A 119 -1.73 4.74 3.53
CA LEU A 119 -3.05 4.15 3.78
C LEU A 119 -3.22 2.82 3.02
N GLN A 120 -3.49 1.77 3.79
CA GLN A 120 -3.78 0.44 3.27
C GLN A 120 -5.27 0.20 3.06
N ARG A 121 -5.64 -0.47 1.95
CA ARG A 121 -7.03 -0.86 1.68
C ARG A 121 -7.35 -2.16 2.44
N LEU A 122 -7.91 -2.02 3.63
CA LEU A 122 -8.25 -3.16 4.52
C LEU A 122 -9.51 -3.95 4.11
N ARG A 123 -10.28 -3.46 3.14
CA ARG A 123 -11.45 -4.16 2.58
C ARG A 123 -10.97 -5.07 1.44
N ARG A 124 -11.20 -6.39 1.55
CA ARG A 124 -10.94 -7.32 0.44
C ARG A 124 -11.69 -6.83 -0.81
N PRO A 125 -11.08 -6.82 -2.01
CA PRO A 125 -11.85 -6.73 -3.23
C PRO A 125 -12.90 -7.84 -3.18
N LYS A 126 -14.18 -7.53 -3.43
CA LYS A 126 -15.16 -8.58 -3.69
C LYS A 126 -14.57 -9.42 -4.81
N SER A 127 -14.19 -10.67 -4.52
CA SER A 127 -13.85 -11.65 -5.53
C SER A 127 -14.94 -11.53 -6.59
N ARG A 128 -14.59 -11.05 -7.79
CA ARG A 128 -15.44 -11.26 -8.94
C ARG A 128 -15.46 -12.77 -9.09
N ARG A 129 -16.50 -13.42 -8.54
CA ARG A 129 -16.86 -14.80 -8.82
C ARG A 129 -16.78 -14.89 -10.34
N ARG A 130 -15.67 -15.42 -10.88
CA ARG A 130 -15.58 -15.77 -12.28
C ARG A 130 -16.64 -16.85 -12.41
N LYS A 131 -17.78 -16.50 -13.00
CA LYS A 131 -18.83 -17.43 -13.38
C LYS A 131 -18.10 -18.44 -14.27
N ALA A 132 -17.74 -19.60 -13.72
CA ALA A 132 -17.11 -20.65 -14.49
C ALA A 132 -18.08 -20.97 -15.61
N GLY A 133 -17.70 -20.62 -16.83
CA GLY A 133 -18.49 -20.91 -18.02
C GLY A 133 -18.75 -22.41 -18.05
N LYS A 134 -20.03 -22.77 -18.02
CA LYS A 134 -20.54 -24.09 -18.32
C LYS A 134 -20.00 -24.45 -19.72
N ARG A 135 -18.94 -25.28 -19.78
CA ARG A 135 -18.44 -25.80 -21.07
C ARG A 135 -19.50 -26.76 -21.59
N ASP A 136 -20.07 -26.40 -22.73
CA ASP A 136 -21.00 -27.20 -23.52
C ASP A 136 -20.21 -28.41 -24.09
N ASP A 137 -20.60 -29.62 -23.70
CA ASP A 137 -20.01 -30.87 -24.17
C ASP A 137 -20.64 -31.19 -25.53
N ARG A 138 -19.99 -30.71 -26.60
CA ARG A 138 -20.21 -31.20 -27.97
C ARG A 138 -18.86 -31.64 -28.52
N GLY A 139 -18.57 -32.92 -28.36
CA GLY A 139 -17.38 -33.55 -28.95
C GLY A 139 -17.47 -33.57 -30.49
N PRO A 140 -16.34 -33.43 -31.21
CA PRO A 140 -16.32 -33.60 -32.65
C PRO A 140 -16.12 -35.07 -32.99
N GLU A 141 -17.08 -35.59 -33.76
CA GLU A 141 -17.01 -36.80 -34.55
C GLU A 141 -15.83 -36.73 -35.53
N VAL A 142 -14.86 -37.63 -35.39
CA VAL A 142 -13.79 -37.84 -36.39
C VAL A 142 -13.84 -39.28 -36.89
N ILE A 143 -14.44 -39.42 -38.07
CA ILE A 143 -14.40 -40.60 -38.92
C ILE A 143 -12.97 -40.69 -39.50
N SER A 144 -12.22 -41.73 -39.17
CA SER A 144 -10.93 -42.04 -39.81
C SER A 144 -10.98 -43.41 -40.47
N GLY A 145 -10.62 -43.42 -41.76
CA GLY A 145 -10.80 -44.52 -42.68
C GLY A 145 -9.76 -45.64 -42.61
N ARG A 146 -10.27 -46.86 -42.79
CA ARG A 146 -9.82 -47.96 -43.66
C ARG A 146 -8.31 -48.11 -43.95
N ILE A 147 -7.72 -49.20 -43.44
CA ILE A 147 -6.61 -49.92 -44.10
C ILE A 147 -6.93 -51.42 -44.10
N ASN A 148 -6.82 -52.02 -45.29
CA ASN A 148 -7.03 -53.43 -45.57
C ASN A 148 -5.81 -54.29 -45.22
N LYS A 149 -6.09 -55.60 -45.04
CA LYS A 149 -5.32 -56.79 -45.48
C LYS A 149 -4.69 -57.62 -44.35
N LYS A 150 -5.17 -58.86 -44.22
CA LYS A 150 -4.39 -60.06 -44.57
C LYS A 150 -5.28 -61.30 -44.77
N ARG A 151 -5.01 -62.00 -45.86
CA ARG A 151 -5.38 -63.39 -46.17
C ARG A 151 -4.51 -64.34 -45.36
N SER A 152 -5.07 -65.51 -45.02
CA SER A 152 -4.49 -66.87 -44.92
C SER A 152 -5.46 -67.69 -44.06
N GLN A 153 -5.74 -68.96 -44.28
CA GLN A 153 -5.49 -69.92 -45.36
C GLN A 153 -6.66 -70.91 -45.29
#